data_AF-A0A917FDX0-F1
#
_entry.id   AF-A0A917FDX0-F1
#
_cell.length_a   1.000
_cell.length_b   1.000
_cell.length_c   1.000
_cell.angle_alpha   90.00
_cell.angle_beta   90.00
_cell.angle_gamma   90.00
#
_symmetry.space_group_name_H-M   'P 1'
#
loop_
_entity.id
_entity.type
_entity.pdbx_description
1 polymer ?
#
loop_
_entity_poly.entity_id
_entity_poly.type
_entity_poly.pdbx_seq_one_letter_code
_entity_poly.pdbx_strand_id
1 'polypeptide(L)' 'MIKAETVEQFYILKWLEVNFVTELLEIKLVDRYTVKIKDADNKIASVTYAGKDNIILTEE' A
#
# COMPACT_ATOMS: atom_id res chain seq x y z
N MET A 1 1.88 5.16 -12.64
CA MET A 1 1.06 5.57 -11.47
C MET A 1 -0.07 4.56 -11.34
N ILE A 2 -0.13 3.83 -10.22
CA ILE A 2 -1.16 2.81 -10.00
C ILE A 2 -2.47 3.53 -9.67
N LYS A 3 -3.53 3.17 -10.39
CA LYS A 3 -4.84 3.76 -10.18
C LYS A 3 -5.57 2.98 -9.08
N ALA A 4 -5.96 3.65 -8.01
CA ALA A 4 -6.85 3.06 -7.01
C ALA A 4 -8.22 2.74 -7.63
N GLU A 5 -8.79 1.62 -7.24
CA GLU A 5 -10.15 1.21 -7.62
C GLU A 5 -11.18 1.61 -6.57
N THR A 6 -10.75 1.74 -5.32
CA THR A 6 -11.61 2.12 -4.17
C THR A 6 -11.05 3.33 -3.43
N VAL A 7 -11.90 3.97 -2.63
CA VAL A 7 -11.50 5.10 -1.77
C VAL A 7 -10.46 4.64 -0.73
N GLU A 8 -10.60 3.42 -0.22
CA GLU A 8 -9.68 2.86 0.76
C GLU A 8 -8.30 2.59 0.16
N GLN A 9 -8.23 2.03 -1.05
CA GLN A 9 -6.98 1.88 -1.79
C GLN A 9 -6.35 3.24 -2.11
N PHE A 10 -7.15 4.26 -2.44
CA PHE A 10 -6.64 5.61 -2.65
C PHE A 10 -5.93 6.15 -1.40
N TYR A 11 -6.52 5.96 -0.21
CA TYR A 11 -5.87 6.35 1.04
C TYR A 11 -4.60 5.55 1.33
N ILE A 12 -4.59 4.24 1.05
CA ILE A 12 -3.37 3.43 1.17
C ILE A 12 -2.27 3.95 0.25
N LEU A 13 -2.57 4.19 -1.04
CA LEU A 13 -1.58 4.68 -2.00
C LEU A 13 -1.06 6.08 -1.62
N LYS A 14 -1.94 6.99 -1.19
CA LYS A 14 -1.57 8.30 -0.63
C LYS A 14 -0.63 8.18 0.56
N TRP A 15 -0.92 7.26 1.47
CA TRP A 15 -0.08 7.03 2.64
C TRP A 15 1.29 6.46 2.23
N LEU A 16 1.32 5.54 1.26
CA LEU A 16 2.58 5.01 0.71
C LEU A 16 3.43 6.10 0.05
N GLU A 17 2.84 7.00 -0.74
CA GLU A 17 3.54 8.13 -1.38
C GLU A 17 4.19 9.08 -0.36
N VAL A 18 3.63 9.21 0.84
CA VAL A 18 4.15 10.09 1.90
C VAL A 18 5.26 9.40 2.71
N ASN A 19 5.17 8.09 2.90
CA ASN A 19 6.05 7.35 3.81
C ASN A 19 7.18 6.59 3.10
N PHE A 20 7.05 6.34 1.79
CA PHE A 20 8.00 5.54 1.02
C PHE A 20 8.31 6.17 -0.34
N VAL A 21 9.47 5.82 -0.88
CA VAL A 21 9.83 6.10 -2.27
C VAL A 21 9.10 5.09 -3.15
N THR A 22 7.87 5.40 -3.53
CA THR A 22 6.99 4.45 -4.24
C THR A 22 7.51 4.01 -5.60
N GLU A 23 8.41 4.76 -6.24
CA GLU A 23 9.08 4.32 -7.48
C GLU A 23 9.98 3.09 -7.29
N LEU A 24 10.37 2.80 -6.04
CA LEU A 24 11.19 1.64 -5.67
C LEU A 24 10.37 0.45 -5.16
N LEU A 25 9.04 0.58 -5.14
CA LEU A 25 8.14 -0.46 -4.66
C LEU A 25 7.37 -1.09 -5.82
N GLU A 26 7.32 -2.42 -5.85
CA GLU A 26 6.30 -3.13 -6.61
C GLU A 26 5.02 -3.16 -5.77
N ILE A 27 3.94 -2.55 -6.27
CA ILE A 27 2.68 -2.39 -5.55
C ILE A 27 1.59 -3.19 -6.27
N LYS A 28 0.86 -4.01 -5.53
CA LYS A 28 -0.23 -4.86 -6.02
C LYS A 28 -1.50 -4.63 -5.20
N LEU A 29 -2.58 -4.23 -5.88
CA LEU A 29 -3.92 -4.17 -5.26
C LEU A 29 -4.43 -5.60 -5.04
N VAL A 30 -4.78 -5.96 -3.81
CA VAL A 30 -5.23 -7.33 -3.46
C VAL A 30 -6.74 -7.37 -3.37
N ASP A 31 -7.32 -6.47 -2.58
CA ASP A 31 -8.75 -6.32 -2.40
C ASP A 31 -9.08 -4.86 -2.06
N ARG A 32 -10.35 -4.58 -1.72
CA ARG A 32 -10.83 -3.22 -1.41
C ARG A 32 -10.02 -2.53 -0.31
N TYR A 33 -9.53 -3.25 0.69
CA TYR A 33 -8.89 -2.72 1.88
C TYR A 33 -7.41 -3.06 2.00
N THR A 34 -6.86 -3.86 1.08
CA THR A 34 -5.48 -4.38 1.20
C THR A 34 -4.68 -4.15 -0.08
N VAL A 35 -3.45 -3.66 0.10
CA VAL A 35 -2.43 -3.52 -0.94
C VAL A 35 -1.18 -4.27 -0.49
N LYS A 36 -0.58 -5.09 -1.34
CA LYS A 36 0.74 -5.68 -1.11
C LYS A 36 1.82 -4.80 -1.73
N ILE A 37 2.91 -4.63 -1.01
CA ILE A 37 4.11 -3.96 -1.50
C ILE A 37 5.29 -4.92 -1.41
N LYS A 38 6.22 -4.78 -2.35
CA LYS A 38 7.48 -5.50 -2.36
C LYS A 38 8.61 -4.55 -2.70
N ASP A 39 9.69 -4.61 -1.92
CA ASP A 39 10.88 -3.77 -2.14
C ASP A 39 11.93 -4.45 -3.03
N ALA A 40 13.03 -3.74 -3.29
CA ALA A 40 14.15 -4.23 -4.09
C ALA A 40 14.90 -5.41 -3.43
N ASP A 41 14.81 -5.57 -2.12
CA ASP A 41 15.41 -6.68 -1.36
C ASP A 41 14.48 -7.93 -1.33
N ASN A 42 13.36 -7.89 -2.06
CA ASN A 42 12.30 -8.89 -2.08
C ASN A 42 11.53 -9.06 -0.76
N LYS A 43 11.61 -8.10 0.17
CA LYS A 43 10.75 -8.10 1.35
C LYS A 43 9.33 -7.74 0.94
N ILE A 44 8.37 -8.42 1.52
CA ILE A 44 6.95 -8.27 1.21
C ILE A 44 6.25 -7.75 2.45
N ALA A 45 5.35 -6.79 2.26
CA ALA A 45 4.44 -6.34 3.30
C ALA A 45 3.03 -6.15 2.76
N SER A 46 2.05 -6.37 3.63
CA SER A 46 0.65 -6.06 3.39
C SER A 46 0.29 -4.76 4.11
N VAL A 47 -0.35 -3.85 3.36
CA VAL A 47 -0.82 -2.55 3.83
C VAL A 47 -2.34 -2.57 3.84
N THR A 48 -2.94 -2.47 5.02
CA THR A 48 -4.39 -2.58 5.21
C THR A 48 -4.98 -1.27 5.70
N TYR A 49 -6.08 -0.86 5.09
CA TYR A 49 -6.87 0.27 5.51
C TYR A 49 -7.75 -0.09 6.71
N ALA A 50 -7.54 0.58 7.84
CA ALA A 50 -8.34 0.43 9.07
C ALA A 50 -9.05 1.75 9.47
N GLY A 51 -9.03 2.75 8.59
CA GLY A 51 -9.61 4.08 8.80
C GLY A 51 -8.81 5.15 8.05
N LYS A 52 -9.40 6.33 7.86
CA LYS A 52 -8.80 7.42 7.07
C LYS A 52 -7.39 7.78 7.55
N ASP A 53 -7.21 7.77 8.86
CA ASP A 53 -5.95 8.11 9.55
C ASP A 53 -5.32 6.88 10.23
N ASN A 54 -5.78 5.67 9.87
CA ASN A 54 -5.31 4.42 10.46
C ASN A 54 -5.00 3.40 9.35
N ILE A 55 -3.72 3.31 9.01
CA ILE A 55 -3.17 2.36 8.04
C ILE A 55 -2.25 1.40 8.80
N ILE A 56 -2.44 0.10 8.57
CA ILE A 56 -1.68 -0.95 9.23
C ILE A 56 -0.71 -1.56 8.22
N LEU A 57 0.56 -1.66 8.58
CA LEU A 57 1.59 -2.36 7.81
C LEU A 57 1.93 -3.66 8.52
N THR A 58 1.90 -4.79 7.80
CA THR A 58 2.29 -6.11 8.31
C THR A 58 3.34 -6.71 7.40
N GLU A 59 4.53 -6.99 7.92
CA GLU A 59 5.62 -7.67 7.20
C GLU A 59 5.37 -9.18 7.15
N GLU A 60 5.74 -9.82 6.03
CA GLU A 60 5.63 -11.27 5.79
C GLU A 60 6.98 -11.99 5.88
#